data_AF-A0A7W1D139-F1
#
_entry.id   AF-A0A7W1D139-F1
#
_cell.length_a   1.000
_cell.length_b   1.000
_cell.length_c   1.000
_cell.angle_alpha   90.00
_cell.angle_beta   90.00
_cell.angle_gamma   90.00
#
_symmetry.space_group_name_H-M   'P 1'
#
loop_
_entity.id
_entity.type
_entity.pdbx_description
1 polymer ?
#
loop_
_entity_poly.entity_id
_entity_poly.type
_entity_poly.pdbx_seq_one_letter_code
_entity_poly.pdbx_strand_id
1 'polypeptide(L)'
;MGEAAEVLGYSWRQCQRWFASYRKGGLEELLGSRVSERGGQELVTPEAFEELEEAMKRGEIATISQAEEFVRLRHGIEYSHPDGVGQLLRRRKVKLKTGRPRHEKADPEEQEAFKKTSPTPSAESESAIAASH
;
A
#
# COMPACT_ATOMS: atom_id res chain seq x y z
N MET A 1 1.36 -29.89 37.70
CA MET A 1 1.47 -28.59 37.00
C MET A 1 0.50 -27.53 37.56
N GLY A 2 -0.52 -27.86 38.37
CA GLY A 2 -1.51 -26.87 38.86
C GLY A 2 -0.86 -25.79 39.70
N GLU A 3 -0.03 -26.21 40.66
CA GLU A 3 0.86 -25.34 41.44
C GLU A 3 1.77 -24.48 40.55
N ALA A 4 2.34 -25.07 39.49
CA ALA A 4 3.18 -24.32 38.55
C ALA A 4 2.37 -23.23 37.79
N ALA A 5 1.10 -23.49 37.48
CA ALA A 5 0.24 -22.50 36.83
C ALA A 5 -0.10 -21.33 37.76
N GLU A 6 -0.36 -21.61 39.03
CA GLU A 6 -0.60 -20.60 40.07
C GLU A 6 0.65 -19.74 40.32
N VAL A 7 1.82 -20.37 40.46
CA VAL A 7 3.12 -19.68 40.64
C VAL A 7 3.47 -18.79 39.45
N LEU A 8 3.17 -19.25 38.23
CA LEU A 8 3.45 -18.50 37.01
C LEU A 8 2.37 -17.47 36.66
N GLY A 9 1.23 -17.46 37.38
CA GLY A 9 0.12 -16.55 37.11
C GLY A 9 -0.64 -16.81 35.81
N TYR A 10 -0.59 -18.04 35.28
CA TYR A 10 -1.28 -18.42 34.04
C TYR A 10 -2.37 -19.46 34.29
N SER A 11 -3.32 -19.57 33.36
CA SER A 11 -4.35 -20.60 33.46
C SER A 11 -3.77 -22.00 33.31
N TRP A 12 -4.38 -22.97 33.99
CA TRP A 12 -4.05 -24.38 33.90
C TRP A 12 -3.88 -24.89 32.46
N ARG A 13 -4.81 -24.52 31.58
CA ARG A 13 -4.81 -24.90 30.15
C ARG A 13 -3.65 -24.28 29.37
N GLN A 14 -3.23 -23.05 29.71
CA GLN A 14 -2.08 -22.41 29.05
C GLN A 14 -0.78 -23.15 29.40
N CYS A 15 -0.55 -23.45 30.68
CA CYS A 15 0.62 -24.22 31.12
C CYS A 15 0.65 -25.63 30.50
N GLN A 16 -0.50 -26.31 30.41
CA GLN A 16 -0.60 -27.59 29.71
C GLN A 16 -0.21 -27.50 28.24
N ARG A 17 -0.69 -26.49 27.51
CA ARG A 17 -0.35 -26.29 26.09
C ARG A 17 1.14 -25.98 25.89
N TRP A 18 1.73 -25.15 26.75
CA TRP A 18 3.17 -24.89 26.73
C TRP A 18 3.99 -26.15 27.02
N PHE A 19 3.62 -26.91 28.03
CA PHE A 19 4.32 -28.15 28.36
C PHE A 19 4.19 -29.20 27.25
N ALA A 20 3.04 -29.30 26.58
CA ALA A 20 2.89 -30.16 25.41
C ALA A 20 3.82 -29.75 24.26
N SER A 21 3.93 -28.43 24.00
CA SER A 21 4.85 -27.89 22.99
C SER A 21 6.31 -28.19 23.36
N TYR A 22 6.67 -27.96 24.63
CA TYR A 22 7.99 -28.29 25.15
C TYR A 22 8.33 -29.78 25.05
N ARG A 23 7.38 -30.68 25.34
CA ARG A 23 7.59 -32.13 25.19
C ARG A 23 7.80 -32.57 23.75
N LYS A 24 7.25 -31.83 22.78
CA LYS A 24 7.31 -32.16 21.35
C LYS A 24 8.66 -31.78 20.72
N GLY A 25 9.23 -30.64 21.10
CA GLY A 25 10.46 -30.14 20.46
C GLY A 25 11.32 -29.26 21.37
N GLY A 26 11.22 -29.44 22.67
CA GLY A 26 12.01 -28.72 23.66
C GLY A 26 11.74 -27.21 23.67
N LEU A 27 12.78 -26.46 24.02
CA LEU A 27 12.70 -25.02 24.15
C LEU A 27 12.45 -24.31 22.81
N GLU A 28 12.98 -24.85 21.71
CA GLU A 28 12.78 -24.32 20.36
C GLU A 28 11.29 -24.33 19.96
N GLU A 29 10.60 -25.45 20.18
CA GLU A 29 9.16 -25.58 19.87
C GLU A 29 8.26 -24.75 20.82
N LEU A 30 8.72 -24.53 22.06
CA LEU A 30 8.02 -23.69 23.04
C LEU A 30 8.11 -22.21 22.66
N LEU A 31 9.30 -21.75 22.23
CA LEU A 31 9.58 -20.35 21.89
C LEU A 31 9.30 -20.02 20.41
N GLY A 32 9.05 -21.03 19.58
CA GLY A 32 8.71 -20.86 18.16
C GLY A 32 7.53 -19.92 17.95
N SER A 33 7.78 -18.81 17.24
CA SER A 33 6.75 -17.84 16.89
C SER A 33 5.81 -18.44 15.84
N ARG A 34 4.61 -18.83 16.28
CA ARG A 34 3.51 -19.27 15.39
C ARG A 34 2.69 -18.08 14.87
N VAL A 35 3.25 -16.87 14.93
CA VAL A 35 2.57 -15.65 14.44
C VAL A 35 2.41 -15.71 12.93
N SER A 36 3.36 -16.27 12.20
CA SER A 36 3.26 -16.52 10.76
C SER A 36 2.19 -17.57 10.41
N GLU A 37 1.92 -18.52 11.31
CA GLU A 37 0.85 -19.52 11.17
C GLU A 37 -0.53 -18.94 11.54
N ARG A 38 -0.56 -17.77 12.18
CA ARG A 38 -1.77 -17.06 12.58
C ARG A 38 -2.00 -15.85 11.67
N GLY A 39 -2.66 -16.12 10.55
CA GLY A 39 -3.14 -15.11 9.61
C GLY A 39 -3.75 -15.79 8.38
N GLY A 40 -4.69 -15.13 7.72
CA GLY A 40 -5.14 -15.59 6.41
C GLY A 40 -3.95 -15.57 5.44
N GLN A 41 -3.82 -16.61 4.62
CA GLN A 41 -2.86 -16.59 3.52
C GLN A 41 -3.17 -15.39 2.61
N GLU A 42 -2.12 -14.74 2.13
CA GLU A 42 -2.29 -13.61 1.22
C GLU A 42 -2.94 -14.11 -0.07
N LEU A 43 -4.10 -13.53 -0.40
CA LEU A 43 -4.92 -13.95 -1.55
C LEU A 43 -4.19 -13.75 -2.90
N VAL A 44 -3.27 -12.78 -2.95
CA VAL A 44 -2.50 -12.45 -4.14
C VAL A 44 -1.23 -13.29 -4.20
N THR A 45 -1.09 -14.04 -5.30
CA THR A 45 0.12 -14.80 -5.59
C THR A 45 1.28 -13.86 -5.94
N PRO A 46 2.54 -14.28 -5.77
CA PRO A 46 3.70 -13.49 -6.17
C PRO A 46 3.66 -13.06 -7.64
N GLU A 47 3.23 -13.95 -8.53
CA GLU A 47 3.15 -13.70 -9.98
C GLU A 47 2.10 -12.63 -10.29
N ALA A 48 0.92 -12.72 -9.66
CA ALA A 48 -0.13 -11.72 -9.80
C ALA A 48 0.30 -10.35 -9.29
N PHE A 49 1.13 -10.32 -8.26
CA PHE A 49 1.68 -9.09 -7.73
C PHE A 49 2.74 -8.48 -8.67
N GLU A 50 3.60 -9.29 -9.28
CA GLU A 50 4.59 -8.83 -10.25
C GLU A 50 3.92 -8.23 -11.50
N GLU A 51 2.89 -8.88 -12.03
CA GLU A 51 2.11 -8.33 -13.16
C GLU A 51 1.43 -6.99 -12.82
N LEU A 52 0.88 -6.89 -11.61
CA LEU A 52 0.30 -5.65 -11.10
C LEU A 52 1.37 -4.55 -11.00
N GLU A 53 2.54 -4.84 -10.47
CA GLU A 53 3.64 -3.88 -10.38
C GLU A 53 4.09 -3.40 -11.76
N GLU A 54 4.19 -4.29 -12.75
CA GLU A 54 4.55 -3.93 -14.11
C GLU A 54 3.49 -3.04 -14.76
N ALA A 55 2.19 -3.33 -14.58
CA ALA A 55 1.11 -2.47 -15.04
C ALA A 55 1.17 -1.07 -14.40
N MET A 56 1.48 -1.00 -13.09
CA MET A 56 1.71 0.26 -12.39
C MET A 56 2.95 1.00 -12.90
N LYS A 57 4.03 0.30 -13.26
CA LYS A 57 5.24 0.90 -13.85
C LYS A 57 4.99 1.44 -15.25
N ARG A 58 4.14 0.80 -16.05
CA ARG A 58 3.69 1.27 -17.37
C ARG A 58 2.74 2.46 -17.29
N GLY A 59 2.19 2.76 -16.10
CA GLY A 59 1.26 3.87 -15.90
C GLY A 59 -0.19 3.54 -16.29
N GLU A 60 -0.52 2.27 -16.47
CA GLU A 60 -1.88 1.79 -16.78
C GLU A 60 -2.80 1.91 -15.55
N ILE A 61 -2.21 1.91 -14.36
CA ILE A 61 -2.91 1.94 -13.08
C ILE A 61 -2.52 3.21 -12.32
N ALA A 62 -3.48 4.11 -12.21
CA ALA A 62 -3.37 5.41 -11.56
C ALA A 62 -4.05 5.44 -10.18
N THR A 63 -5.02 4.56 -9.92
CA THR A 63 -5.82 4.55 -8.69
C THR A 63 -5.90 3.16 -8.06
N ILE A 64 -6.30 3.10 -6.78
CA ILE A 64 -6.51 1.82 -6.08
C ILE A 64 -7.64 1.03 -6.73
N SER A 65 -8.72 1.69 -7.16
CA SER A 65 -9.84 1.02 -7.84
C SER A 65 -9.43 0.38 -9.16
N GLN A 66 -8.52 1.00 -9.92
CA GLN A 66 -7.94 0.39 -11.11
C GLN A 66 -7.05 -0.82 -10.77
N ALA A 67 -6.32 -0.77 -9.66
CA ALA A 67 -5.55 -1.92 -9.18
C ALA A 67 -6.47 -3.08 -8.76
N GLU A 68 -7.60 -2.79 -8.12
CA GLU A 68 -8.63 -3.78 -7.75
C GLU A 68 -9.23 -4.45 -8.98
N GLU A 69 -9.61 -3.64 -9.97
CA GLU A 69 -10.15 -4.14 -11.21
C GLU A 69 -9.12 -4.97 -11.99
N PHE A 70 -7.86 -4.54 -12.04
CA PHE A 70 -6.77 -5.28 -12.67
C PHE A 70 -6.60 -6.67 -12.04
N VAL A 71 -6.48 -6.73 -10.71
CA VAL A 71 -6.28 -7.98 -9.98
C VAL A 71 -7.50 -8.92 -10.12
N ARG A 72 -8.72 -8.36 -10.09
CA ARG A 72 -9.96 -9.10 -10.31
C ARG A 72 -10.05 -9.68 -11.72
N LEU A 73 -9.85 -8.86 -12.76
CA LEU A 73 -10.03 -9.28 -14.15
C LEU A 73 -8.90 -10.18 -14.64
N ARG A 74 -7.65 -9.90 -14.25
CA ARG A 74 -6.47 -10.61 -14.75
C ARG A 74 -6.19 -11.92 -14.01
N HIS A 75 -6.43 -11.93 -12.71
CA HIS A 75 -6.07 -13.06 -11.85
C HIS A 75 -7.26 -13.71 -11.15
N GLY A 76 -8.49 -13.18 -11.29
CA GLY A 76 -9.68 -13.74 -10.65
C GLY A 76 -9.69 -13.56 -9.13
N ILE A 77 -8.89 -12.63 -8.62
CA ILE A 77 -8.68 -12.43 -7.19
C ILE A 77 -9.59 -11.30 -6.72
N GLU A 78 -10.54 -11.63 -5.85
CA GLU A 78 -11.50 -10.67 -5.30
C GLU A 78 -11.33 -10.52 -3.78
N TYR A 79 -11.08 -9.29 -3.34
CA TYR A 79 -11.01 -8.97 -1.92
C TYR A 79 -12.41 -8.66 -1.39
N SER A 80 -12.79 -9.29 -0.27
CA SER A 80 -14.08 -9.01 0.38
C SER A 80 -14.16 -7.61 1.00
N HIS A 81 -13.02 -7.00 1.31
CA HIS A 81 -12.95 -5.66 1.88
C HIS A 81 -12.62 -4.63 0.77
N PRO A 82 -13.32 -3.49 0.70
CA PRO A 82 -13.11 -2.47 -0.34
C PRO A 82 -11.72 -1.82 -0.32
N ASP A 83 -10.97 -1.90 0.78
CA ASP A 83 -9.56 -1.47 0.85
C ASP A 83 -8.55 -2.63 0.71
N GLY A 84 -8.98 -3.83 0.31
CA GLY A 84 -8.15 -5.04 0.36
C GLY A 84 -6.85 -4.92 -0.45
N VAL A 85 -6.93 -4.34 -1.65
CA VAL A 85 -5.78 -4.08 -2.52
C VAL A 85 -4.99 -2.85 -2.06
N GLY A 86 -5.65 -1.81 -1.54
CA GLY A 86 -4.94 -0.68 -0.92
C GLY A 86 -4.04 -1.14 0.24
N GLN A 87 -4.56 -2.03 1.08
CA GLN A 87 -3.81 -2.63 2.19
C GLN A 87 -2.69 -3.56 1.69
N LEU A 88 -2.88 -4.25 0.56
CA LEU A 88 -1.84 -5.03 -0.15
C LEU A 88 -0.67 -4.16 -0.56
N LEU A 89 -0.94 -3.07 -1.27
CA LEU A 89 0.11 -2.16 -1.73
C LEU A 89 0.86 -1.53 -0.56
N ARG A 90 0.14 -1.15 0.50
CA ARG A 90 0.72 -0.57 1.72
C ARG A 90 1.66 -1.56 2.43
N ARG A 91 1.27 -2.83 2.62
CA ARG A 91 2.12 -3.84 3.28
C ARG A 91 3.35 -4.21 2.44
N ARG A 92 3.22 -4.17 1.12
CA ARG A 92 4.33 -4.36 0.16
C ARG A 92 5.15 -3.09 -0.09
N LYS A 93 4.80 -1.96 0.55
CA LYS A 93 5.47 -0.65 0.42
C LYS A 93 5.51 -0.10 -1.01
N VAL A 94 4.56 -0.52 -1.86
CA VAL A 94 4.44 -0.01 -3.22
C VAL A 94 3.75 1.35 -3.19
N LYS A 95 4.38 2.33 -3.85
CA LYS A 95 3.78 3.66 -4.07
C LYS A 95 3.18 3.69 -5.46
N LEU A 96 1.94 4.15 -5.57
CA LEU A 96 1.35 4.51 -6.85
C LEU A 96 2.24 5.56 -7.52
N LYS A 97 2.65 5.30 -8.77
CA LYS A 97 3.46 6.21 -9.59
C LYS A 97 2.59 7.25 -10.30
N THR A 98 1.47 7.62 -9.69
CA THR A 98 0.55 8.58 -10.27
C THR A 98 1.07 10.00 -10.03
N GLY A 99 1.01 10.85 -11.06
CA GLY A 99 1.22 12.28 -10.90
C GLY A 99 0.19 12.91 -9.96
N ARG A 100 0.37 14.20 -9.64
CA ARG A 100 -0.60 14.97 -8.84
C ARG A 100 -2.01 14.81 -9.44
N PRO A 101 -3.08 14.63 -8.64
CA PRO A 101 -4.43 14.47 -9.16
C PRO A 101 -4.75 15.54 -10.20
N ARG A 102 -5.01 15.11 -11.44
CA ARG A 102 -5.47 15.98 -12.52
C ARG A 102 -6.99 16.03 -12.44
N HIS A 103 -7.54 17.24 -12.43
CA HIS A 103 -8.97 17.45 -12.41
C HIS A 103 -9.57 17.03 -13.76
N GLU A 104 -10.74 16.39 -13.77
CA GLU A 104 -11.39 15.87 -15.00
C GLU A 104 -11.70 16.97 -16.03
N LYS A 105 -11.97 18.19 -15.56
CA LYS A 105 -12.14 19.38 -16.40
C LYS A 105 -10.82 20.06 -16.83
N ALA A 106 -9.68 19.47 -16.50
CA ALA A 106 -8.39 19.98 -16.92
C ALA A 106 -8.12 19.47 -18.34
N ASP A 107 -8.86 20.01 -19.30
CA ASP A 107 -8.64 19.72 -20.71
C ASP A 107 -7.21 20.16 -21.08
N PRO A 108 -6.35 19.23 -21.55
CA PRO A 108 -5.00 19.58 -21.97
C PRO A 108 -4.99 20.62 -23.09
N GLU A 109 -5.99 20.63 -23.98
CA GLU A 109 -6.08 21.60 -25.08
C GLU A 109 -6.42 23.00 -24.56
N GLU A 110 -7.35 23.11 -23.60
CA GLU A 110 -7.68 24.40 -22.97
C GLU A 110 -6.50 24.96 -22.15
N GLN A 111 -5.70 24.10 -21.52
CA GLN A 111 -4.49 24.50 -20.80
C GLN A 111 -3.38 24.98 -21.74
N GLU A 112 -3.22 24.37 -22.90
CA GLU A 112 -2.26 24.82 -23.92
C GLU A 112 -2.70 26.14 -24.56
N ALA A 113 -4.01 26.29 -24.81
CA ALA A 113 -4.59 27.55 -25.30
C ALA A 113 -4.41 28.69 -24.27
N PHE A 114 -4.63 28.42 -22.98
CA PHE A 114 -4.38 29.40 -21.92
C PHE A 114 -2.90 29.76 -21.79
N LYS A 115 -1.98 28.79 -21.88
CA LYS A 115 -0.52 29.05 -21.85
C LYS A 115 -0.02 29.87 -23.04
N LYS A 116 -0.67 29.75 -24.21
CA LYS A 116 -0.33 30.54 -25.40
C LYS A 116 -0.90 31.96 -25.38
N THR A 117 -1.98 32.19 -24.64
CA THR A 117 -2.72 33.46 -24.62
C THR A 117 -2.46 34.30 -23.38
N SER A 118 -1.78 33.75 -22.36
CA SER A 118 -1.39 34.52 -21.18
C SER A 118 -0.29 35.55 -21.52
N PRO A 119 -0.50 36.84 -21.22
CA PRO A 119 0.55 37.83 -21.39
C PRO A 119 1.66 37.57 -20.38
N THR A 120 2.90 37.43 -20.84
CA THR A 120 4.10 37.38 -19.99
C THR A 120 4.28 38.74 -19.32
N PRO A 121 4.17 38.90 -17.99
CA PRO A 121 4.54 40.16 -17.35
C PRO A 121 6.01 40.04 -16.94
N SER A 122 6.92 40.47 -17.81
CA SER A 122 8.30 40.89 -17.46
C SER A 122 9.07 41.29 -18.71
N ALA A 123 8.95 42.57 -19.09
CA ALA A 123 9.96 43.28 -19.90
C ALA A 123 9.75 44.81 -19.86
N GLU A 124 8.57 45.32 -19.51
CA GLU A 124 8.25 46.77 -19.60
C GLU A 124 8.30 47.55 -18.28
N SER A 125 9.01 47.06 -17.24
CA SER A 125 9.20 47.82 -15.99
C SER A 125 10.60 48.43 -15.82
N GLU A 126 11.45 48.43 -16.84
CA GLU A 126 12.77 49.13 -16.78
C GLU A 126 12.77 50.53 -17.42
N SER A 127 11.78 50.91 -18.24
CA SER A 127 11.78 52.22 -18.92
C SER A 127 11.14 53.36 -18.13
N ALA A 128 10.47 53.09 -17.00
CA ALA A 128 9.74 54.11 -16.23
C ALA A 128 10.58 54.83 -15.15
N ILE A 129 11.80 54.36 -14.84
CA ILE A 129 12.62 54.94 -13.74
C ILE A 129 13.67 55.93 -14.28
N ALA A 130 13.97 55.95 -15.59
CA ALA A 130 15.02 56.82 -16.16
C ALA A 130 14.55 58.22 -16.61
N ALA A 131 13.26 58.56 -16.47
CA ALA A 131 12.71 59.86 -16.91
C ALA A 131 12.44 60.86 -15.77
N SER A 132 13.10 60.69 -14.61
CA SER A 132 13.16 61.72 -13.57
C SER A 132 14.54 61.72 -12.91
N HIS A 133 15.53 62.28 -13.62
CA HIS A 133 16.51 63.14 -12.98
C HIS A 133 17.27 64.04 -13.96
#